data_AF-A0A1G9H5C0-F1
#
_entry.id   AF-A0A1G9H5C0-F1
#
_cell.length_a   1.000
_cell.length_b   1.000
_cell.length_c   1.000
_cell.angle_alpha   90.00
_cell.angle_beta   90.00
_cell.angle_gamma   90.00
#
_symmetry.space_group_name_H-M   'P 1'
#
loop_
_entity.id
_entity.type
_entity.pdbx_description
1 polymer ?
#
loop_
_entity_poly.entity_id
_entity_poly.type
_entity_poly.pdbx_seq_one_letter_code
_entity_poly.pdbx_strand_id
1 'polypeptide(L)'
;MMIITAILLVLATIVTIFLCKTVAANFDKRNEILVEKEKKLYSEQEELRKKRRNIKRQLAELKKSAKEVKSDEKEPSNTPTSLNLKDWLEKRQSLDANQYSTASQFADEKNMNLLSAMLTLNIISVETYEEAKKLKLKA
;
A
#
# COMPACT_ATOMS: atom_id res chain seq x y z
N MET A 1 -42.03 64.55 2.01
CA MET A 1 -41.18 63.72 2.88
C MET A 1 -41.75 62.33 3.15
N MET A 2 -43.03 62.18 3.53
CA MET A 2 -43.62 60.87 3.85
C MET A 2 -43.66 59.87 2.67
N ILE A 3 -43.84 60.35 1.44
CA ILE A 3 -43.87 59.49 0.24
C ILE A 3 -42.48 58.90 -0.06
N ILE A 4 -41.43 59.72 0.07
CA ILE A 4 -40.04 59.30 -0.21
C ILE A 4 -39.59 58.24 0.81
N THR A 5 -39.93 58.44 2.09
CA THR A 5 -39.61 57.48 3.16
C THR A 5 -40.36 56.16 2.99
N ALA A 6 -41.63 56.19 2.55
CA ALA A 6 -42.37 54.98 2.21
C ALA A 6 -41.75 54.19 1.04
N ILE A 7 -41.34 54.88 -0.04
CA ILE A 7 -40.67 54.25 -1.19
C ILE A 7 -39.33 53.61 -0.77
N LEU A 8 -38.54 54.30 0.05
CA LEU A 8 -37.28 53.76 0.57
C LEU A 8 -37.49 52.51 1.45
N LEU A 9 -38.54 52.49 2.27
CA LEU A 9 -38.91 51.33 3.08
C LEU A 9 -39.27 50.12 2.21
N VAL A 10 -40.07 50.34 1.15
CA VAL A 10 -40.43 49.28 0.21
C VAL A 10 -39.19 48.73 -0.50
N LEU A 11 -38.32 49.61 -1.01
CA LEU A 11 -37.07 49.19 -1.67
C LEU A 11 -36.16 48.42 -0.71
N ALA A 12 -36.01 48.87 0.54
CA ALA A 12 -35.22 48.17 1.55
C ALA A 12 -35.76 46.76 1.79
N THR A 13 -37.08 46.59 1.97
CA THR A 13 -37.67 45.27 2.18
C THR A 13 -37.47 44.33 0.99
N ILE A 14 -37.60 44.83 -0.25
CA ILE A 14 -37.37 44.03 -1.46
C ILE A 14 -35.90 43.56 -1.53
N VAL A 15 -34.95 44.46 -1.26
CA VAL A 15 -33.52 44.13 -1.26
C VAL A 15 -33.20 43.11 -0.17
N THR A 16 -33.75 43.27 1.04
CA THR A 16 -33.55 42.31 2.13
C THR A 16 -34.09 40.93 1.77
N ILE A 17 -35.30 40.83 1.20
CA ILE A 17 -35.90 39.56 0.77
C ILE A 17 -35.02 38.89 -0.30
N PHE A 18 -34.52 39.66 -1.27
CA PHE A 18 -33.66 39.14 -2.32
C PHE A 18 -32.35 38.60 -1.75
N LEU A 19 -31.66 39.36 -0.90
CA LEU A 19 -30.41 38.94 -0.26
C LEU A 19 -30.62 37.70 0.60
N CYS A 20 -31.67 37.66 1.43
CA CYS A 20 -31.98 36.50 2.27
C CYS A 20 -32.21 35.24 1.42
N LYS A 21 -32.93 35.34 0.30
CA LYS A 21 -33.15 34.20 -0.62
C LYS A 21 -31.86 33.72 -1.27
N THR A 22 -31.02 34.64 -1.76
CA THR A 22 -29.75 34.28 -2.41
C THR A 22 -28.79 33.63 -1.41
N VAL A 23 -28.71 34.15 -0.20
CA VAL A 23 -27.86 33.59 0.86
C VAL A 23 -28.36 32.21 1.27
N ALA A 24 -29.66 32.05 1.52
CA ALA A 24 -30.26 30.76 1.88
C ALA A 24 -30.00 29.69 0.79
N ALA A 25 -30.26 30.01 -0.48
CA ALA A 25 -30.03 29.08 -1.59
C ALA A 25 -28.55 28.66 -1.72
N ASN A 26 -27.62 29.58 -1.45
CA ASN A 26 -26.19 29.27 -1.46
C ASN A 26 -25.79 28.37 -0.27
N PHE A 27 -26.37 28.57 0.90
CA PHE A 27 -26.16 27.69 2.05
C PHE A 27 -26.71 26.30 1.80
N ASP A 28 -27.93 26.18 1.25
CA ASP A 28 -28.54 24.89 0.91
C ASP A 28 -27.68 24.11 -0.09
N LYS A 29 -27.23 24.77 -1.16
CA LYS A 29 -26.35 24.14 -2.16
C LYS A 29 -25.03 23.68 -1.56
N ARG A 30 -24.42 24.47 -0.69
CA ARG A 30 -23.17 24.08 -0.01
C ARG A 30 -23.41 22.92 0.96
N ASN A 31 -24.51 22.94 1.69
CA ASN A 31 -24.89 21.88 2.61
C ASN A 31 -25.13 20.55 1.88
N GLU A 32 -25.84 20.58 0.75
CA GLU A 32 -26.05 19.39 -0.09
C GLU A 32 -24.72 18.79 -0.57
N ILE A 33 -23.80 19.64 -1.06
CA ILE A 33 -22.46 19.19 -1.47
C ILE A 33 -21.68 18.59 -0.28
N LEU A 34 -21.80 19.16 0.92
CA LEU A 34 -21.14 18.63 2.10
C LEU A 34 -21.71 17.26 2.50
N VAL A 35 -23.04 17.11 2.47
CA VAL A 35 -23.72 15.84 2.75
C VAL A 35 -23.34 14.78 1.71
N GLU A 36 -23.24 15.14 0.43
CA GLU A 36 -22.79 14.23 -0.62
C GLU A 36 -21.34 13.78 -0.40
N LYS A 37 -20.44 14.72 -0.08
CA LYS A 37 -19.04 14.41 0.26
C LYS A 37 -18.92 13.51 1.48
N GLU A 38 -19.69 13.77 2.52
CA GLU A 38 -19.73 12.95 3.72
C GLU A 38 -20.18 11.53 3.41
N LYS A 39 -21.28 11.36 2.66
CA LYS A 39 -21.74 10.04 2.20
C LYS A 39 -20.68 9.31 1.39
N LYS A 40 -19.99 10.01 0.49
CA LYS A 40 -18.91 9.43 -0.32
C LYS A 40 -17.77 8.95 0.57
N LEU A 41 -17.31 9.77 1.53
CA LEU A 41 -16.26 9.39 2.47
C LEU A 41 -16.63 8.16 3.30
N TYR A 42 -17.87 8.09 3.80
CA TYR A 42 -18.34 6.90 4.52
C TYR A 42 -18.35 5.65 3.64
N SER A 43 -18.79 5.78 2.39
CA SER A 43 -18.79 4.64 1.45
C SER A 43 -17.38 4.15 1.15
N GLU A 44 -16.43 5.06 0.90
CA GLU A 44 -15.02 4.73 0.66
C GLU A 44 -14.37 4.09 1.90
N GLN A 45 -14.67 4.61 3.10
CA GLN A 45 -14.18 4.03 4.35
C GLN A 45 -14.69 2.60 4.54
N GLU A 46 -15.95 2.33 4.22
CA GLU A 46 -16.53 0.99 4.33
C GLU A 46 -15.93 0.03 3.29
N GLU A 47 -15.69 0.48 2.06
CA GLU A 47 -14.97 -0.31 1.06
C GLU A 47 -13.55 -0.65 1.51
N LEU A 48 -12.81 0.32 2.06
CA LEU A 48 -11.47 0.07 2.59
C LEU A 48 -11.49 -0.93 3.76
N ARG A 49 -12.49 -0.86 4.64
CA ARG A 49 -12.69 -1.85 5.71
C ARG A 49 -12.94 -3.25 5.14
N LYS A 50 -13.78 -3.37 4.10
CA LYS A 50 -14.02 -4.64 3.40
C LYS A 50 -12.75 -5.18 2.74
N LYS A 51 -12.01 -4.34 2.01
CA LYS A 51 -10.72 -4.70 1.40
C LYS A 51 -9.72 -5.18 2.45
N ARG A 52 -9.59 -4.46 3.57
CA ARG A 52 -8.71 -4.86 4.69
C ARG A 52 -9.09 -6.23 5.25
N ARG A 53 -10.39 -6.50 5.46
CA ARG A 53 -10.87 -7.81 5.93
C ARG A 53 -10.56 -8.90 4.91
N ASN A 54 -10.74 -8.63 3.62
CA ASN A 54 -10.46 -9.60 2.57
C ASN A 54 -8.96 -9.95 2.49
N ILE A 55 -8.08 -8.95 2.46
CA ILE A 55 -6.63 -9.14 2.48
C ILE A 55 -6.20 -9.92 3.72
N LYS A 56 -6.78 -9.61 4.89
CA LYS A 56 -6.49 -10.37 6.13
C LYS A 56 -6.88 -11.85 6.00
N ARG A 57 -8.01 -12.16 5.35
CA ARG A 57 -8.43 -13.55 5.10
C ARG A 57 -7.48 -14.24 4.12
N GLN A 58 -7.19 -13.62 2.98
CA GLN A 58 -6.24 -14.15 2.00
C GLN A 58 -4.87 -14.43 2.63
N LEU A 59 -4.37 -13.53 3.47
CA LEU A 59 -3.10 -13.71 4.18
C LEU A 59 -3.16 -14.87 5.18
N ALA A 60 -4.29 -15.06 5.86
CA ALA A 60 -4.49 -16.20 6.75
C ALA A 60 -4.53 -17.53 5.98
N GLU A 61 -5.21 -17.56 4.82
CA GLU A 61 -5.26 -18.72 3.92
C GLU A 61 -3.87 -19.05 3.36
N LEU A 62 -3.13 -18.06 2.88
CA LEU A 62 -1.73 -18.20 2.45
C LEU A 62 -0.81 -18.73 3.55
N LYS A 63 -0.98 -18.24 4.80
CA LYS A 63 -0.22 -18.77 5.94
C LYS A 63 -0.58 -20.22 6.25
N LYS A 64 -1.86 -20.59 6.10
CA LYS A 64 -2.33 -21.95 6.33
C LYS A 64 -1.78 -22.89 5.25
N SER A 65 -1.89 -22.54 3.98
CA SER A 65 -1.34 -23.33 2.88
C SER A 65 0.18 -23.44 2.96
N ALA A 66 0.90 -22.37 3.31
CA ALA A 66 2.35 -22.44 3.53
C ALA A 66 2.74 -23.33 4.72
N LYS A 67 1.90 -23.41 5.75
CA LYS A 67 2.12 -24.31 6.89
C LYS A 67 1.83 -25.77 6.52
N GLU A 68 0.82 -26.02 5.70
CA GLU A 68 0.48 -27.35 5.18
C GLU A 68 1.60 -27.88 4.26
N VAL A 69 2.12 -27.04 3.36
CA VAL A 69 3.30 -27.39 2.53
C VAL A 69 4.53 -27.71 3.39
N LYS A 70 4.78 -26.95 4.47
CA LYS A 70 5.88 -27.24 5.40
C LYS A 70 5.65 -28.46 6.30
N SER A 71 4.41 -28.91 6.49
CA SER A 71 4.11 -30.12 7.27
C SER A 71 4.24 -31.40 6.46
N ASP A 72 4.10 -31.33 5.14
CA ASP A 72 4.36 -32.46 4.24
C ASP A 72 5.86 -32.68 3.94
N GLU A 73 6.71 -31.70 4.28
CA GLU A 73 8.19 -31.75 4.19
C GLU A 73 8.89 -32.23 5.48
N LYS A 74 8.26 -33.12 6.26
CA LYS A 74 8.92 -33.77 7.40
C LYS A 74 9.24 -35.24 7.11
N GLU A 75 10.29 -35.45 6.33
CA GLU A 75 11.26 -36.52 6.60
C GLU A 75 12.56 -35.88 7.12
N PRO A 76 13.12 -36.34 8.26
CA PRO A 76 14.39 -35.85 8.75
C PRO A 76 15.51 -36.56 7.98
N SER A 77 15.89 -36.02 6.83
CA SER A 77 17.12 -36.42 6.16
C SER A 77 18.31 -35.82 6.91
N ASN A 78 18.87 -36.61 7.82
CA ASN A 78 20.21 -36.42 8.35
C ASN A 78 21.23 -36.49 7.19
N THR A 79 21.69 -35.33 6.71
CA THR A 79 22.91 -35.24 5.89
C THR A 79 23.62 -33.91 6.17
N PRO A 80 24.97 -33.90 6.17
CA PRO A 80 25.75 -32.77 6.65
C PRO A 80 25.90 -31.66 5.60
N THR A 81 25.79 -30.41 6.05
CA THR A 81 26.50 -29.23 5.52
C THR A 81 26.33 -28.89 4.03
N SER A 82 25.35 -28.04 3.71
CA SER A 82 25.54 -26.98 2.71
C SER A 82 24.99 -25.68 3.25
N LEU A 83 25.88 -24.72 3.50
CA LEU A 83 25.52 -23.37 3.94
C LEU A 83 24.73 -22.70 2.79
N ASN A 84 23.41 -22.60 2.90
CA ASN A 84 22.57 -21.99 1.88
C ASN A 84 22.87 -20.49 1.79
N LEU A 85 23.06 -19.98 0.58
CA LEU A 85 23.38 -18.57 0.33
C LEU A 85 22.34 -17.63 0.94
N LYS A 86 21.06 -18.02 0.89
CA LYS A 86 19.95 -17.28 1.48
C LYS A 86 20.09 -17.15 3.00
N ASP A 87 20.31 -18.26 3.70
CA ASP A 87 20.45 -18.29 5.16
C ASP A 87 21.70 -17.54 5.64
N TRP A 88 22.75 -17.48 4.80
CA TRP A 88 23.94 -16.68 5.08
C TRP A 88 23.67 -15.18 4.91
N LEU A 89 22.98 -14.78 3.83
CA LEU A 89 22.67 -13.38 3.56
C LEU A 89 21.70 -12.79 4.59
N GLU A 90 20.67 -13.54 4.99
CA GLU A 90 19.68 -13.10 6.00
C GLU A 90 20.33 -12.79 7.36
N LYS A 91 21.44 -13.45 7.70
CA LYS A 91 22.20 -13.18 8.93
C LYS A 91 23.07 -11.93 8.86
N ARG A 92 23.48 -11.53 7.65
CA ARG A 92 24.46 -10.46 7.42
C ARG A 92 23.80 -9.13 7.08
N GLN A 93 22.65 -9.17 6.42
CA GLN A 93 21.87 -8.00 6.07
C GLN A 93 20.37 -8.28 6.16
N SER A 94 19.60 -7.24 6.48
CA SER A 94 18.14 -7.31 6.39
C SER A 94 17.72 -7.28 4.92
N LEU A 95 17.55 -8.47 4.32
CA LEU A 95 16.94 -8.60 2.99
C LEU A 95 15.43 -8.39 3.08
N ASP A 96 14.87 -7.59 2.17
CA ASP A 96 13.43 -7.59 1.94
C ASP A 96 13.02 -8.91 1.25
N ALA A 97 11.87 -9.46 1.62
CA ALA A 97 11.43 -10.79 1.17
C ALA A 97 11.32 -10.88 -0.37
N ASN A 98 11.07 -9.75 -1.03
CA ASN A 98 10.94 -9.68 -2.48
C ASN A 98 12.28 -9.55 -3.22
N GLN A 99 13.33 -9.04 -2.57
CA GLN A 99 14.63 -8.80 -3.20
C GLN A 99 15.28 -10.10 -3.69
N TYR A 100 15.15 -11.18 -2.91
CA TYR A 100 15.70 -12.48 -3.28
C TYR A 100 14.99 -13.07 -4.52
N SER A 101 13.66 -12.97 -4.57
CA SER A 101 12.87 -13.45 -5.72
C SER A 101 13.17 -12.67 -6.99
N THR A 102 13.26 -11.33 -6.89
CA THR A 102 13.60 -10.46 -8.02
C THR A 102 15.01 -10.76 -8.55
N ALA A 103 15.97 -11.00 -7.67
CA ALA A 103 17.32 -11.39 -8.07
C ALA A 103 17.36 -12.75 -8.76
N SER A 104 16.56 -13.72 -8.29
CA SER A 104 16.44 -15.04 -8.93
C SER A 104 15.86 -14.94 -10.33
N GLN A 105 14.77 -14.20 -10.50
CA GLN A 105 14.16 -13.99 -11.81
C GLN A 105 15.13 -13.31 -12.78
N PHE A 106 15.85 -12.27 -12.32
CA PHE A 106 16.85 -11.59 -13.12
C PHE A 106 18.04 -12.50 -13.48
N ALA A 107 18.47 -13.36 -12.56
CA ALA A 107 19.51 -14.35 -12.79
C ALA A 107 19.11 -15.33 -13.90
N ASP A 108 17.89 -15.84 -13.83
CA ASP A 108 17.34 -16.78 -14.82
C ASP A 108 17.16 -16.12 -16.19
N GLU A 109 16.60 -14.90 -16.24
CA GLU A 109 16.39 -14.14 -17.49
C GLU A 109 17.70 -13.81 -18.22
N LYS A 110 18.76 -13.54 -17.46
CA LYS A 110 20.06 -13.14 -18.00
C LYS A 110 21.07 -14.28 -18.02
N ASN A 111 20.66 -15.50 -17.65
CA ASN A 111 21.50 -16.67 -17.54
C ASN A 111 22.81 -16.39 -16.76
N MET A 112 22.67 -15.70 -15.61
CA MET A 112 23.79 -15.32 -14.75
C MET A 112 23.65 -15.92 -13.36
N ASN A 113 24.73 -15.94 -12.58
CA ASN A 113 24.68 -16.44 -11.22
C ASN A 113 23.83 -15.50 -10.33
N LEU A 114 23.01 -16.08 -9.44
CA LEU A 114 22.18 -15.36 -8.48
C LEU A 114 22.97 -14.30 -7.69
N LEU A 115 24.19 -14.62 -7.27
CA LEU A 115 25.03 -13.68 -6.52
C LEU A 115 25.44 -12.47 -7.38
N SER A 116 25.72 -12.69 -8.67
CA SER A 116 26.02 -11.63 -9.63
C SER A 116 24.79 -10.79 -9.97
N ALA A 117 23.61 -11.42 -10.04
CA ALA A 117 22.33 -10.72 -10.19
C ALA A 117 22.03 -9.82 -8.99
N MET A 118 22.25 -10.31 -7.77
CA MET A 118 22.09 -9.52 -6.55
C MET A 118 23.03 -8.30 -6.52
N LEU A 119 24.28 -8.46 -6.96
CA LEU A 119 25.22 -7.33 -7.06
C LEU A 119 24.76 -6.32 -8.11
N THR A 120 24.31 -6.80 -9.27
CA THR A 120 23.88 -5.96 -10.39
C THR A 120 22.63 -5.14 -10.04
N LEU A 121 21.70 -5.75 -9.30
CA LEU A 121 20.51 -5.09 -8.78
C LEU A 121 20.77 -4.25 -7.52
N ASN A 122 22.04 -4.11 -7.12
CA ASN A 122 22.46 -3.37 -5.92
C ASN A 122 21.74 -3.83 -4.63
N ILE A 123 21.44 -5.13 -4.56
CA ILE A 123 20.82 -5.79 -3.41
C ILE A 123 21.87 -6.17 -2.36
N ILE A 124 23.09 -6.46 -2.81
CA ILE A 124 24.26 -6.76 -1.96
C ILE A 124 25.42 -5.83 -2.29
N SER A 125 26.28 -5.55 -1.30
CA SER A 125 27.51 -4.79 -1.51
C SER A 125 28.59 -5.63 -2.21
N VAL A 126 29.56 -4.95 -2.84
CA VAL A 126 30.74 -5.59 -3.45
C VAL A 126 31.52 -6.44 -2.45
N GLU A 127 31.64 -5.96 -1.20
CA GLU A 127 32.30 -6.70 -0.12
C GLU A 127 31.58 -8.03 0.18
N THR A 128 30.26 -7.99 0.26
CA THR A 128 29.43 -9.18 0.52
C THR A 128 29.47 -10.17 -0.65
N TYR A 129 29.55 -9.67 -1.89
CA TYR A 129 29.74 -10.48 -3.08
C TYR A 129 31.07 -11.25 -3.04
N GLU A 130 32.18 -10.57 -2.76
CA GLU A 130 33.50 -11.20 -2.72
C GLU A 130 33.62 -12.22 -1.58
N GLU A 131 32.99 -11.97 -0.45
CA GLU A 131 32.94 -12.92 0.66
C GLU A 131 32.11 -14.17 0.33
N ALA A 132 30.91 -13.99 -0.24
CA ALA A 132 30.07 -15.11 -0.66
C ALA A 132 30.76 -15.96 -1.75
N LYS A 133 31.49 -15.31 -2.67
CA LYS A 133 32.27 -15.98 -3.71
C LYS A 133 33.41 -16.83 -3.13
N LYS A 134 34.11 -16.34 -2.10
CA LYS A 134 35.16 -17.10 -1.38
C LYS A 134 34.60 -18.33 -0.68
N LEU A 135 33.37 -18.25 -0.19
CA LEU A 135 32.70 -19.32 0.54
C LEU A 135 32.15 -20.45 -0.36
N LYS A 136 32.24 -20.33 -1.71
CA LYS A 136 31.70 -21.28 -2.69
C LYS A 136 30.28 -21.76 -2.32
N LEU A 137 29.45 -20.82 -1.87
CA LEU A 137 28.07 -21.11 -1.49
C LEU A 137 27.33 -21.56 -2.74
N LYS A 138 26.63 -22.70 -2.66
CA LYS A 138 25.74 -23.13 -3.75
C LYS A 138 24.54 -22.18 -3.76
N ALA A 139 24.27 -21.63 -4.95
CA ALA A 139 23.06 -20.86 -5.22
C ALA A 139 21.83 -21.74 -5.12
#